data_AF-A0A6P7GXX0-F1
#
_entry.id   AF-A0A6P7GXX0-F1
#
_cell.length_a   1.000
_cell.length_b   1.000
_cell.length_c   1.000
_cell.angle_alpha   90.00
_cell.angle_beta   90.00
_cell.angle_gamma   90.00
#
_symmetry.space_group_name_H-M   'P 1'
#
loop_
_entity.id
_entity.type
_entity.pdbx_description
1 polymer ?
#
loop_
_entity_poly.entity_id
_entity_poly.type
_entity_poly.pdbx_seq_one_letter_code
_entity_poly.pdbx_strand_id
1 'polypeptide(L)'
;FFVSDILSLKNVLLTIEPNVVQRFNHSTLHCSYDLEKDILYSVKWYRGRYEFYRYTPSEYPNIKTFAVKGINVDEKNSNSTQVLLRDIDFNISGNFSCEVTTDAPFST
;
A
#
# COMPACT_ATOMS: atom_id res chain seq x y z
N PHE A 1 -25.64 3.65 23.65
CA PHE A 1 -24.97 2.92 22.57
C PHE A 1 -23.89 3.83 22.03
N PHE A 2 -22.64 3.66 22.49
CA PHE A 2 -21.49 4.40 21.98
C PHE A 2 -21.03 3.69 20.72
N VAL A 3 -21.23 4.31 19.56
CA VAL A 3 -20.45 3.99 18.38
C VAL A 3 -19.10 4.63 18.65
N SER A 4 -18.07 3.82 18.93
CA SER A 4 -16.70 4.28 18.97
C SER A 4 -16.39 4.91 17.62
N ASP A 5 -16.08 6.20 17.62
CA ASP A 5 -15.60 6.92 16.45
C ASP A 5 -14.50 6.08 15.79
N ILE A 6 -14.75 5.63 14.57
CA ILE A 6 -13.71 5.06 13.72
C ILE A 6 -12.80 6.25 13.38
N LEU A 7 -11.78 6.47 14.20
CA LEU A 7 -10.76 7.49 13.96
C LEU A 7 -9.95 7.03 12.75
N SER A 8 -10.40 7.44 11.56
CA SER A 8 -9.63 7.27 10.33
C SER A 8 -8.31 8.02 10.50
N LEU A 9 -7.20 7.38 10.12
CA LEU A 9 -5.89 8.00 10.15
C LEU A 9 -5.92 9.31 9.35
N LYS A 10 -5.51 10.42 9.98
CA LYS A 10 -5.38 11.70 9.28
C LYS A 10 -4.14 11.66 8.38
N ASN A 11 -4.23 12.26 7.20
CA ASN A 11 -3.09 12.52 6.30
C ASN A 11 -2.45 11.31 5.62
N VAL A 12 -3.24 10.35 5.13
CA VAL A 12 -2.73 9.37 4.16
C VAL A 12 -2.64 10.02 2.78
N LEU A 13 -1.43 10.19 2.26
CA LEU A 13 -1.17 10.77 0.94
C LEU A 13 -0.40 9.77 0.06
N LEU A 14 -0.95 9.50 -1.12
CA LEU A 14 -0.29 8.73 -2.16
C LEU A 14 0.39 9.67 -3.16
N THR A 15 1.69 9.45 -3.42
CA THR A 15 2.42 10.07 -4.53
C THR A 15 3.06 9.00 -5.43
N ILE A 16 3.20 9.31 -6.72
CA ILE A 16 3.71 8.37 -7.73
C ILE A 16 4.87 9.04 -8.47
N GLU A 17 6.04 8.43 -8.48
CA GLU A 17 7.24 8.99 -9.09
C GLU A 17 7.98 7.96 -9.97
N PRO A 18 8.21 8.23 -11.27
CA PRO A 18 7.57 9.29 -12.05
C PRO A 18 6.10 8.96 -12.32
N ASN A 19 5.24 9.98 -12.43
CA ASN A 19 3.81 9.82 -12.74
C ASN A 19 3.54 9.39 -14.19
N VAL A 20 4.50 9.61 -15.09
CA VAL A 20 4.49 9.14 -16.48
C VAL A 20 5.74 8.32 -16.71
N VAL A 21 5.55 7.05 -17.06
CA VAL A 21 6.62 6.06 -17.14
C VAL A 21 6.71 5.55 -18.57
N GLN A 22 7.93 5.43 -19.10
CA GLN A 22 8.16 4.71 -20.36
C GLN A 22 7.90 3.22 -20.17
N ARG A 23 7.37 2.56 -21.21
CA ARG A 23 7.07 1.13 -21.18
C ARG A 23 8.28 0.29 -20.74
N PHE A 24 8.04 -0.72 -19.92
CA PHE A 24 9.04 -1.63 -19.34
C PHE A 24 10.01 -0.99 -18.34
N ASN A 25 9.74 0.24 -17.91
CA ASN A 25 10.51 0.87 -16.86
C ASN A 25 9.82 0.71 -15.49
N HIS A 26 10.30 1.42 -14.47
CA HIS A 26 9.80 1.34 -13.10
C HIS A 26 9.20 2.66 -12.62
N SER A 27 8.38 2.57 -11.58
CA SER A 27 7.85 3.70 -10.83
C SER A 27 7.62 3.30 -9.39
N THR A 28 7.84 4.26 -8.50
CA THR A 28 7.64 4.09 -7.07
C THR A 28 6.35 4.75 -6.64
N LEU A 29 5.53 3.99 -5.93
CA LEU A 29 4.38 4.51 -5.22
C LEU A 29 4.82 4.80 -3.78
N HIS A 30 4.60 6.02 -3.31
CA HIS A 30 4.91 6.44 -1.94
C HIS A 30 3.61 6.71 -1.17
N CYS A 31 3.51 6.15 0.03
CA CYS A 31 2.40 6.35 0.95
C CYS A 31 2.94 7.06 2.19
N SER A 32 2.65 8.34 2.28
CA SER A 32 2.95 9.15 3.46
C SER A 32 1.77 9.08 4.42
N TYR A 33 2.05 8.82 5.69
CA TYR A 33 1.06 8.78 6.76
C TYR A 33 1.74 9.13 8.09
N ASP A 34 0.98 9.70 9.01
CA ASP A 34 1.41 9.97 10.38
C ASP A 34 0.65 9.03 11.32
N LEU A 35 1.39 8.24 12.09
CA LEU A 35 0.82 7.31 13.07
C LEU A 35 0.50 8.02 14.40
N GLU A 36 0.94 9.26 14.58
CA GLU A 36 0.87 10.03 15.83
C GLU A 36 1.40 9.23 17.05
N LYS A 37 0.51 8.52 17.76
CA LYS A 37 0.83 7.70 18.94
C LYS A 37 0.45 6.22 18.78
N ASP A 38 -0.11 5.85 17.64
CA ASP A 38 -0.57 4.50 17.37
C ASP A 38 0.55 3.64 16.77
N ILE A 39 0.32 2.33 16.78
CA ILE A 39 1.24 1.33 16.20
C ILE A 39 0.69 0.91 14.85
N LEU A 40 1.56 0.82 13.84
CA LEU A 40 1.17 0.31 12.54
C LEU A 40 0.76 -1.16 12.63
N TYR A 41 -0.47 -1.47 12.26
CA TYR A 41 -0.95 -2.84 12.08
C TYR A 41 -0.66 -3.34 10.67
N SER A 42 -1.06 -2.60 9.63
CA SER A 42 -0.76 -2.98 8.24
C SER A 42 -0.81 -1.79 7.28
N VAL A 43 -0.04 -1.87 6.20
CA VAL A 43 -0.20 -1.03 5.01
C VAL A 43 -0.54 -1.90 3.82
N LYS A 44 -1.69 -1.63 3.19
CA LYS A 44 -2.17 -2.36 2.02
C LYS A 44 -2.19 -1.44 0.82
N TRP A 45 -1.85 -1.98 -0.34
CA TRP A 45 -1.80 -1.25 -1.58
C TRP A 45 -2.75 -1.89 -2.58
N TYR A 46 -3.55 -1.03 -3.22
CA TYR A 46 -4.62 -1.43 -4.09
C TYR A 46 -4.48 -0.80 -5.47
N ARG A 47 -4.86 -1.58 -6.47
CA ARG A 47 -5.17 -1.09 -7.79
C ARG A 47 -6.67 -1.20 -8.01
N GLY A 48 -7.36 -0.07 -7.99
CA GLY A 48 -8.82 -0.04 -7.88
C GLY A 48 -9.27 -0.76 -6.60
N ARG A 49 -9.80 -1.99 -6.74
CA ARG A 49 -10.27 -2.83 -5.62
C ARG A 49 -9.39 -4.04 -5.32
N TYR A 50 -8.32 -4.25 -6.10
CA TYR A 50 -7.49 -5.44 -5.99
C TYR A 50 -6.24 -5.13 -5.17
N GLU A 51 -6.12 -5.78 -4.02
CA GLU A 51 -4.88 -5.77 -3.22
C GLU A 51 -3.77 -6.42 -4.02
N PHE A 52 -2.61 -5.78 -4.09
CA PHE A 52 -1.44 -6.33 -4.79
C PHE A 52 -0.20 -6.40 -3.90
N TYR A 53 -0.15 -5.62 -2.83
CA TYR A 53 0.93 -5.63 -1.85
C TYR A 53 0.40 -5.31 -0.46
N ARG A 54 0.91 -6.02 0.55
CA ARG A 54 0.65 -5.76 1.96
C ARG A 54 1.92 -5.87 2.78
N TYR A 55 2.09 -4.91 3.68
CA TYR A 55 3.10 -4.90 4.73
C TYR A 55 2.43 -5.01 6.10
N THR A 56 2.78 -6.04 6.87
CA THR A 56 2.28 -6.28 8.23
C THR A 56 3.48 -6.49 9.17
N PRO A 57 3.88 -5.50 9.99
CA PRO A 57 5.10 -5.59 10.81
C PRO A 57 5.12 -6.77 11.79
N SER A 58 3.94 -7.20 12.25
CA SER A 58 3.76 -8.28 13.24
C SER A 58 3.74 -9.69 12.64
N GLU A 59 3.77 -9.84 11.32
CA GLU A 59 3.78 -11.14 10.62
C GLU A 59 5.18 -11.50 10.10
N TYR A 60 5.44 -12.81 9.93
CA TYR A 60 6.61 -13.31 9.20
C TYR A 60 6.16 -14.30 8.11
N PRO A 61 6.44 -14.04 6.82
CA PRO A 61 7.05 -12.82 6.29
C PRO A 61 6.14 -11.60 6.48
N ASN A 62 6.75 -10.44 6.72
CA ASN A 62 6.06 -9.16 6.91
C ASN A 62 5.56 -8.55 5.58
N ILE A 63 5.99 -9.10 4.45
CA ILE A 63 5.58 -8.71 3.11
C ILE A 63 4.76 -9.82 2.49
N LYS A 64 3.63 -9.46 1.87
CA LYS A 64 2.80 -10.35 1.05
C LYS A 64 2.46 -9.66 -0.26
N THR A 65 2.67 -10.36 -1.37
CA THR A 65 2.29 -9.93 -2.71
C THR A 65 1.11 -10.75 -3.23
N PHE A 66 0.24 -10.10 -3.99
CA PHE A 66 -0.92 -10.74 -4.60
C PHE A 66 -0.91 -10.49 -6.10
N ALA A 67 -1.10 -11.55 -6.88
CA ALA A 67 -1.02 -11.46 -8.33
C ALA A 67 -2.18 -10.61 -8.88
N VAL A 68 -1.85 -9.43 -9.40
CA VAL A 68 -2.75 -8.56 -10.15
C VAL A 68 -2.18 -8.39 -11.55
N LYS A 69 -3.03 -8.56 -12.58
CA LYS A 69 -2.58 -8.52 -13.97
C LYS A 69 -1.85 -7.21 -14.28
N GLY A 70 -0.62 -7.33 -14.77
CA GLY A 70 0.23 -6.21 -15.12
C GLY A 70 0.92 -5.53 -13.94
N ILE A 71 0.76 -5.99 -12.70
CA ILE A 71 1.50 -5.46 -11.54
C ILE A 71 2.66 -6.40 -11.23
N ASN A 72 3.89 -5.88 -11.32
CA ASN A 72 5.10 -6.58 -10.92
C ASN A 72 5.77 -5.80 -9.78
N VAL A 73 5.71 -6.34 -8.56
CA VAL A 73 6.26 -5.69 -7.37
C VAL A 73 7.69 -6.15 -7.14
N ASP A 74 8.59 -5.21 -6.91
CA ASP A 74 9.92 -5.50 -6.40
C ASP A 74 9.94 -5.51 -4.88
N GLU A 75 9.75 -6.69 -4.29
CA GLU A 75 9.70 -6.88 -2.84
C GLU A 75 10.99 -6.40 -2.12
N LYS A 76 12.14 -6.44 -2.79
CA LYS A 76 13.42 -6.06 -2.17
C LYS A 76 13.55 -4.55 -1.98
N ASN A 77 12.89 -3.76 -2.81
CA ASN A 77 12.90 -2.30 -2.77
C ASN A 77 11.55 -1.73 -2.29
N SER A 78 10.68 -2.57 -1.74
CA SER A 78 9.36 -2.19 -1.22
C SER A 78 9.28 -2.39 0.29
N ASN A 79 8.57 -1.51 0.99
CA ASN A 79 8.40 -1.54 2.45
C ASN A 79 7.05 -0.91 2.86
N SER A 80 6.91 -0.53 4.13
CA SER A 80 5.69 0.05 4.68
C SER A 80 5.28 1.41 4.08
N THR A 81 6.20 2.14 3.45
CA THR A 81 5.98 3.50 2.94
C THR A 81 6.14 3.61 1.43
N GLN A 82 6.73 2.62 0.78
CA GLN A 82 6.92 2.62 -0.67
C GLN A 82 6.75 1.25 -1.30
N VAL A 83 6.23 1.23 -2.52
CA VAL A 83 6.18 0.03 -3.38
C VAL A 83 6.75 0.36 -4.74
N LEU A 84 7.80 -0.37 -5.13
CA LEU A 84 8.41 -0.25 -6.44
C LEU A 84 7.74 -1.20 -7.43
N LEU A 85 7.13 -0.64 -8.47
CA LEU A 85 6.58 -1.38 -9.59
C LEU A 85 7.60 -1.44 -10.72
N ARG A 86 7.83 -2.63 -11.28
CA ARG A 86 8.73 -2.87 -12.43
C ARG A 86 7.93 -3.27 -13.66
N ASP A 87 8.61 -3.29 -14.80
CA ASP A 87 8.08 -3.74 -16.10
C ASP A 87 6.75 -3.08 -16.45
N ILE A 88 6.65 -1.77 -16.21
CA ILE A 88 5.39 -1.04 -16.33
C ILE A 88 4.89 -1.04 -17.77
N ASP A 89 3.70 -1.60 -18.01
CA ASP A 89 3.05 -1.60 -19.32
C ASP A 89 1.82 -0.65 -19.34
N PHE A 90 1.30 -0.32 -20.51
CA PHE A 90 0.14 0.59 -20.69
C PHE A 90 -1.08 0.17 -19.88
N ASN A 91 -1.20 -1.14 -19.64
CA ASN A 91 -2.23 -1.76 -18.82
C ASN A 91 -2.09 -1.48 -17.33
N ILE A 92 -1.17 -0.63 -16.85
CA ILE A 92 -1.02 -0.23 -15.43
C ILE A 92 -1.72 1.10 -15.13
N SER A 93 -2.12 1.85 -16.15
CA SER A 93 -2.95 3.05 -16.00
C SER A 93 -4.20 2.77 -15.14
N GLY A 94 -4.51 3.67 -14.22
CA GLY A 94 -5.62 3.52 -13.28
C GLY A 94 -5.36 4.15 -11.92
N ASN A 95 -6.33 4.00 -11.02
CA ASN A 95 -6.23 4.54 -9.67
C ASN A 95 -5.48 3.57 -8.75
N PHE A 96 -4.46 4.09 -8.07
CA PHE A 96 -3.77 3.42 -6.98
C PHE A 96 -4.24 4.01 -5.65
N SER A 97 -4.25 3.21 -4.61
CA SER A 97 -4.48 3.69 -3.25
C SER A 97 -3.62 2.91 -2.26
N CYS A 98 -3.30 3.55 -1.14
CA CYS A 98 -2.77 2.89 0.03
C CYS A 98 -3.76 3.05 1.19
N GLU A 99 -3.90 1.98 1.96
CA GLU A 99 -4.69 1.93 3.18
C GLU A 99 -3.75 1.63 4.34
N VAL A 100 -3.76 2.49 5.35
CA VAL A 100 -2.94 2.35 6.55
C VAL A 100 -3.87 2.03 7.72
N THR A 101 -3.59 0.95 8.42
CA THR A 101 -4.38 0.47 9.55
C THR A 101 -3.49 0.45 10.79
N THR A 102 -3.97 1.02 11.89
CA THR A 102 -3.32 0.99 13.21
C THR A 102 -4.00 0.02 14.17
N ASP A 103 -5.29 -0.25 13.99
CA ASP A 103 -6.05 -1.19 14.81
C ASP A 103 -6.17 -2.58 14.18
N ALA A 104 -5.78 -3.62 14.92
CA ALA A 104 -6.15 -4.99 14.60
C ALA A 104 -7.58 -5.27 15.09
N PRO A 105 -8.48 -5.90 14.31
CA PRO A 105 -9.75 -6.33 14.85
C PRO A 105 -9.49 -7.33 15.98
N PHE A 106 -9.90 -6.98 17.20
CA PHE A 106 -9.95 -7.93 18.30
C PHE A 106 -10.92 -9.05 17.93
N SER A 107 -10.42 -10.26 17.65
CA SER A 107 -11.27 -11.45 17.59
C SER A 107 -11.91 -11.64 18.96
N THR A 108 -13.23 -11.42 19.04
CA THR A 108 -14.06 -11.77 20.21
C THR A 108 -14.64 -13.16 20.03
#